data_AF-A0A2E9C9Y0-F1
#
_entry.id   AF-A0A2E9C9Y0-F1
#
_cell.length_a   1.000
_cell.length_b   1.000
_cell.length_c   1.000
_cell.angle_alpha   90.00
_cell.angle_beta   90.00
_cell.angle_gamma   90.00
#
_symmetry.space_group_name_H-M   'P 1'
#
loop_
_entity.id
_entity.type
_entity.pdbx_description
1 polymer ?
#
loop_
_entity_poly.entity_id
_entity_poly.type
_entity_poly.pdbx_seq_one_letter_code
_entity_poly.pdbx_strand_id
1 'polypeptide(L)' 'GTRLVLTLAHELQRCGGKYGVATACIGGGQGIAMVIESL' A
#
# COMPACT_ATOMS: atom_id res chain seq x y z
N GLY A 1 -6.77 -5.30 2.92
CA GLY A 1 -5.71 -5.41 1.90
C GLY A 1 -5.99 -4.52 0.72
N THR A 2 -6.90 -4.92 -0.17
CA THR A 2 -7.14 -4.26 -1.47
C THR A 2 -7.43 -2.76 -1.38
N ARG A 3 -8.31 -2.33 -0.46
CA ARG A 3 -8.59 -0.90 -0.27
C ARG A 3 -7.33 -0.09 0.06
N LEU A 4 -6.45 -0.61 0.94
CA LEU A 4 -5.21 0.08 1.33
C LEU A 4 -4.28 0.25 0.13
N VAL A 5 -4.08 -0.83 -0.64
CA VAL A 5 -3.22 -0.82 -1.83
C VAL A 5 -3.78 0.09 -2.93
N LEU A 6 -5.09 0.04 -3.18
CA LEU A 6 -5.73 0.87 -4.20
C LEU A 6 -5.71 2.35 -3.83
N THR A 7 -5.98 2.69 -2.57
CA THR A 7 -5.85 4.07 -2.08
C THR A 7 -4.41 4.54 -2.22
N LEU A 8 -3.43 3.75 -1.79
CA LEU A 8 -2.01 4.09 -1.94
C LEU A 8 -1.63 4.31 -3.42
N ALA A 9 -2.06 3.43 -4.32
CA ALA A 9 -1.77 3.54 -5.75
C ALA A 9 -2.35 4.82 -6.39
N HIS A 10 -3.57 5.21 -6.02
CA HIS A 10 -4.16 6.48 -6.49
C HIS A 10 -3.47 7.69 -5.88
N GLU A 11 -3.09 7.62 -4.60
CA GLU A 11 -2.38 8.71 -3.93
C GLU A 11 -0.98 8.94 -4.49
N LEU A 12 -0.22 7.87 -4.77
CA LEU A 12 1.08 7.96 -5.43
C LEU A 12 0.98 8.63 -6.81
N GLN A 13 0.01 8.23 -7.63
CA GLN A 13 -0.26 8.89 -8.91
C GLN A 13 -0.64 10.37 -8.73
N ARG A 14 -1.48 10.68 -7.74
CA ARG A 14 -1.95 12.05 -7.47
C ARG A 14 -0.83 12.98 -6.99
N CYS A 15 0.10 12.48 -6.17
CA CYS A 15 1.19 13.28 -5.61
C CYS A 15 2.49 13.22 -6.41
N GLY A 16 2.54 12.43 -7.49
CA GLY A 16 3.77 12.17 -8.25
C GLY A 16 4.81 11.35 -7.45
N GLY A 17 4.34 10.55 -6.49
CA GLY A 17 5.18 9.69 -5.67
C GLY A 17 5.58 8.42 -6.41
N LYS A 18 6.83 7.98 -6.26
CA LYS A 18 7.37 6.81 -6.96
C LYS A 18 7.10 5.49 -6.25
N TYR A 19 7.35 5.43 -4.93
CA TYR A 19 7.19 4.21 -4.15
C TYR A 19 6.31 4.46 -2.92
N GLY A 20 5.56 3.43 -2.52
CA GLY A 20 4.82 3.42 -1.28
C GLY A 20 4.75 2.04 -0.66
N VAL A 21 4.44 1.99 0.63
CA VAL A 21 4.29 0.73 1.38
C VAL A 21 2.91 0.67 2.01
N ALA A 22 2.17 -0.39 1.71
CA ALA A 22 0.92 -0.72 2.40
C ALA A 22 1.16 -1.83 3.43
N THR A 23 0.76 -1.61 4.67
CA THR A 23 0.89 -2.59 5.76
C THR A 23 -0.45 -2.84 6.45
N ALA A 24 -0.63 -4.03 7.01
CA ALA A 24 -1.79 -4.37 7.82
C ALA A 24 -1.46 -5.45 8.85
N CYS A 25 -2.05 -5.34 10.04
CA CYS A 25 -2.11 -6.44 10.99
C CYS A 25 -3.14 -7.48 10.57
N ILE A 26 -2.93 -8.73 10.98
CA ILE A 26 -3.82 -9.87 10.72
C ILE A 26 -4.04 -10.58 12.06
N GLY A 27 -5.28 -11.02 12.32
CA GLY A 27 -5.61 -11.79 13.52
C GLY A 27 -4.74 -13.03 13.67
N GLY A 28 -4.45 -13.44 14.92
CA GLY A 28 -3.50 -14.53 15.20
C GLY A 28 -2.04 -14.09 15.25
N GLY A 29 -1.77 -12.79 15.40
CA GLY A 29 -0.41 -12.26 15.60
C GLY A 29 0.43 -12.19 14.32
N GLN A 30 -0.21 -12.05 13.16
CA GLN A 30 0.45 -11.98 11.86
C GLN A 30 0.40 -10.56 11.29
N GLY A 31 1.21 -10.31 10.26
CA GLY A 31 1.24 -9.04 9.54
C GLY A 31 1.63 -9.22 8.08
N ILE A 32 1.24 -8.26 7.25
CA ILE A 32 1.63 -8.18 5.85
C ILE A 32 2.15 -6.78 5.52
N ALA A 33 3.16 -6.73 4.65
CA ALA A 33 3.68 -5.51 4.05
C ALA A 33 3.85 -5.72 2.54
N MET A 34 3.54 -4.69 1.76
CA MET A 34 3.68 -4.69 0.31
C MET A 34 4.27 -3.37 -0.14
N VAL A 35 5.35 -3.44 -0.93
CA VAL A 35 5.91 -2.28 -1.63
C VAL A 35 5.28 -2.21 -3.02
N ILE A 36 4.84 -1.04 -3.43
CA ILE A 36 4.33 -0.78 -4.78
C ILE A 36 5.03 0.44 -5.39
N GLU A 37 5.22 0.39 -6.71
CA GLU A 37 5.76 1.48 -7.51
C GLU A 37 4.63 2.10 -8.35
N SER A 38 4.59 3.43 -8.45
CA SER A 38 3.74 4.12 -9.42
C SER A 38 4.43 4.11 -10.78
N LEU A 39 3.69 3.67 -11.80
CA LEU A 39 4.10 3.76 -13.21
C LEU A 39 4.04 5.21 -13.71
#